data_AF-A0A2W4MLJ9-F1
#
_entry.id   AF-A0A2W4MLJ9-F1
#
_cell.length_a   1.000
_cell.length_b   1.000
_cell.length_c   1.000
_cell.angle_alpha   90.00
_cell.angle_beta   90.00
_cell.angle_gamma   90.00
#
_symmetry.space_group_name_H-M   'P 1'
#
loop_
_entity.id
_entity.type
_entity.pdbx_description
1 polymer ?
#
loop_
_entity_poly.entity_id
_entity_poly.type
_entity_poly.pdbx_seq_one_letter_code
_entity_poly.pdbx_strand_id
1 'polypeptide(L)'
;MIVAESSEQAAAPDQDVHRRVCCVHRIRGRAHDLGRRRARRRRRSRAFRPGARARAEREHDHRADGEHPHRSHDFHESGHPRAANVLNSPLISASCAAASKSTGIGCMHLRNTETRYGVVAQLFHWIIVALIITQFVLANKAEALPLGLAKLAVLAQHKSVGMTIFGLAVLRLAWRWLNPVPASPSDTPAWQRIAGSASHFLLYALLLIIPLLGWTMSSARNFPVSWFNLVTLPDLVQPDPTLYEWLRDAHAAAAALLFWVALVHAAAALQHHFFRRDNVLRRMLPMKLKDET
;
A
#
# COMPACT_ATOMS: atom_id res chain seq x y z
N MET A 1 -41.89 37.69 -48.91
CA MET A 1 -43.04 38.51 -48.48
C MET A 1 -43.46 37.91 -47.14
N ILE A 2 -42.92 38.30 -46.00
CA ILE A 2 -43.03 39.55 -45.20
C ILE A 2 -41.72 39.61 -44.36
N VAL A 3 -40.73 40.49 -44.58
CA VAL A 3 -40.49 41.89 -44.12
C VAL A 3 -40.54 42.14 -42.60
N ALA A 4 -39.36 42.58 -42.08
CA ALA A 4 -39.06 43.40 -40.89
C ALA A 4 -39.34 42.77 -39.49
N GLU A 5 -38.53 42.96 -38.44
CA GLU A 5 -37.85 44.20 -38.06
C GLU A 5 -36.59 43.94 -37.20
N SER A 6 -35.68 44.90 -37.28
CA SER A 6 -34.41 45.07 -36.60
C SER A 6 -34.59 45.51 -35.14
N SER A 7 -33.73 45.04 -34.23
CA SER A 7 -33.24 45.88 -33.12
C SER A 7 -32.03 45.22 -32.44
N GLU A 8 -30.87 45.74 -32.82
CA GLU A 8 -29.59 45.66 -32.12
C GLU A 8 -29.66 46.59 -30.89
N GLN A 9 -29.39 46.11 -29.68
CA GLN A 9 -29.00 46.99 -28.58
C GLN A 9 -28.06 46.28 -27.59
N ALA A 10 -27.04 47.03 -27.19
CA ALA A 10 -25.82 46.62 -26.55
C ALA A 10 -25.89 46.26 -25.06
N ALA A 11 -25.04 45.30 -24.69
CA ALA A 11 -24.17 45.21 -23.51
C ALA A 11 -24.56 45.89 -22.18
N ALA A 12 -24.66 45.06 -21.12
CA ALA A 12 -24.19 45.37 -19.78
C ALA A 12 -23.67 44.09 -19.08
N PRO A 13 -22.58 44.15 -18.29
CA PRO A 13 -21.90 42.99 -17.72
C PRO A 13 -22.59 42.48 -16.44
N ASP A 14 -22.81 41.18 -16.37
CA ASP A 14 -23.39 40.49 -15.21
C ASP A 14 -22.40 40.48 -14.03
N GLN A 15 -22.73 41.27 -13.01
CA GLN A 15 -22.02 41.38 -11.75
C GLN A 15 -22.51 40.32 -10.76
N ASP A 16 -21.98 39.09 -10.84
CA ASP A 16 -22.26 38.08 -9.81
C ASP A 16 -21.02 37.29 -9.34
N VAL A 17 -19.88 38.00 -9.25
CA VAL A 17 -18.59 37.44 -8.78
C VAL A 17 -18.23 37.83 -7.34
N HIS A 18 -19.06 38.61 -6.62
CA HIS A 18 -18.67 39.18 -5.31
C HIS A 18 -19.46 38.70 -4.06
N ARG A 19 -20.35 37.71 -4.16
CA ARG A 19 -21.19 37.27 -3.00
C ARG A 19 -20.92 35.88 -2.42
N ARG A 20 -19.80 35.21 -2.73
CA ARG A 20 -19.46 33.88 -2.16
C ARG A 20 -18.13 33.81 -1.39
N VAL A 21 -17.72 34.91 -0.74
CA VAL A 21 -16.46 34.94 0.05
C VAL A 21 -16.66 35.18 1.56
N CYS A 22 -17.88 35.38 2.06
CA CYS A 22 -18.09 35.75 3.49
C CYS A 22 -18.56 34.64 4.45
N CYS A 23 -18.59 33.36 4.09
CA CYS A 23 -19.16 32.31 4.99
C CYS A 23 -18.17 31.23 5.49
N VAL A 24 -16.85 31.41 5.34
CA VAL A 24 -15.84 30.44 5.83
C VAL A 24 -14.77 31.12 6.70
N HIS A 25 -15.16 32.08 7.55
CA HIS A 25 -14.28 32.64 8.59
C HIS A 25 -14.81 32.46 10.03
N ARG A 26 -15.84 31.62 10.21
CA ARG A 26 -16.52 31.42 11.51
C ARG A 26 -16.42 29.98 12.03
N ILE A 27 -15.27 29.31 11.88
CA ILE A 27 -14.96 28.04 12.58
C ILE A 27 -13.50 28.03 13.07
N ARG A 28 -13.04 29.14 13.68
CA ARG A 28 -11.70 29.23 14.30
C ARG A 28 -11.71 29.64 15.79
N GLY A 29 -12.86 29.54 16.47
CA GLY A 29 -13.04 30.05 17.85
C GLY A 29 -13.45 29.03 18.94
N ARG A 30 -13.37 27.70 18.71
CA ARG A 30 -13.84 26.69 19.68
C ARG A 30 -12.81 25.62 20.05
N ALA A 31 -11.52 25.96 20.01
CA ALA A 31 -10.42 25.02 20.28
C ALA A 31 -9.64 25.30 21.59
N HIS A 32 -10.13 26.18 22.48
CA HIS A 32 -9.32 26.62 23.64
C HIS A 32 -9.83 26.18 25.03
N ASP A 33 -10.90 25.38 25.14
CA ASP A 33 -11.53 25.09 26.45
C ASP A 33 -11.65 23.59 26.84
N LEU A 34 -11.12 22.66 26.03
CA LEU A 34 -11.15 21.22 26.35
C LEU A 34 -9.84 20.69 26.98
N GLY A 35 -8.80 21.55 27.07
CA GLY A 35 -7.46 21.16 27.55
C GLY A 35 -7.28 21.11 29.08
N ARG A 36 -8.19 21.64 29.89
CA ARG A 36 -7.97 21.79 31.34
C ARG A 36 -8.64 20.75 32.25
N ARG A 37 -9.51 19.87 31.73
CA ARG A 37 -10.29 18.92 32.58
C ARG A 37 -9.70 17.51 32.74
N ARG A 38 -8.68 17.11 31.98
CA ARG A 38 -8.08 15.75 32.09
C ARG A 38 -6.81 15.65 32.95
N ALA A 39 -6.23 16.77 33.38
CA ALA A 39 -5.02 16.78 34.20
C ALA A 39 -5.24 16.46 35.70
N ARG A 40 -6.49 16.39 36.17
CA ARG A 40 -6.82 16.18 37.60
C ARG A 40 -7.10 14.72 38.02
N ARG A 41 -7.14 13.76 37.09
CA ARG A 41 -7.55 12.37 37.37
C ARG A 41 -6.40 11.35 37.46
N ARG A 42 -5.14 11.78 37.35
CA ARG A 42 -3.94 10.91 37.37
C ARG A 42 -3.08 10.98 38.65
N ARG A 43 -3.57 11.62 39.72
CA ARG A 43 -2.78 11.89 40.95
C ARG A 43 -3.27 11.20 42.23
N ARG A 44 -4.14 10.16 42.13
CA ARG A 44 -4.66 9.42 43.31
C ARG A 44 -4.76 7.93 43.07
N SER A 45 -3.63 7.25 42.91
CA SER A 45 -3.55 5.77 43.06
C SER A 45 -2.09 5.30 43.11
N ARG A 46 -1.29 5.94 43.97
CA ARG A 46 0.01 5.41 44.44
C ARG A 46 0.08 5.65 45.94
N ALA A 47 -0.34 4.65 46.70
CA ALA A 47 0.09 4.39 48.07
C ALA A 47 -0.72 3.18 48.57
N PHE A 48 -0.06 2.04 48.79
CA PHE A 48 -0.12 1.25 50.03
C PHE A 48 0.44 -0.17 49.79
N ARG A 49 1.64 -0.43 50.34
CA ARG A 49 2.18 -1.74 50.73
C ARG A 49 2.61 -1.58 52.18
N PRO A 50 2.22 -2.50 53.08
CA PRO A 50 3.13 -3.54 53.58
C PRO A 50 2.37 -4.87 53.73
N GLY A 51 2.91 -6.05 54.04
CA GLY A 51 4.17 -6.54 54.60
C GLY A 51 3.88 -7.97 55.10
N ALA A 52 4.87 -8.86 55.03
CA ALA A 52 4.77 -10.30 55.22
C ALA A 52 4.34 -10.79 56.62
N ARG A 53 3.79 -12.02 56.70
CA ARG A 53 4.10 -13.02 57.74
C ARG A 53 3.59 -14.42 57.37
N ALA A 54 4.36 -15.42 57.78
CA ALA A 54 4.26 -16.84 57.49
C ALA A 54 3.23 -17.58 58.35
N ARG A 55 2.74 -18.74 57.88
CA ARG A 55 2.59 -19.96 58.71
C ARG A 55 2.36 -21.20 57.86
N ALA A 56 2.90 -22.32 58.34
CA ALA A 56 2.91 -23.66 57.77
C ALA A 56 1.72 -24.50 58.24
N GLU A 57 1.37 -25.53 57.46
CA GLU A 57 0.72 -26.82 57.80
C GLU A 57 0.71 -27.62 56.47
N ARG A 58 1.39 -28.78 56.28
CA ARG A 58 1.11 -30.16 56.76
C ARG A 58 -0.38 -30.51 56.67
N GLU A 59 -0.88 -31.62 56.13
CA GLU A 59 -0.40 -32.93 55.67
C GLU A 59 -1.62 -33.61 54.98
N HIS A 60 -1.42 -34.52 54.02
CA HIS A 60 -2.14 -35.81 53.87
C HIS A 60 -2.10 -36.37 52.44
N ASP A 61 -1.16 -37.29 52.26
CA ASP A 61 -1.30 -38.66 51.76
C ASP A 61 -2.61 -39.07 51.03
N HIS A 62 -2.47 -39.57 49.79
CA HIS A 62 -3.05 -40.86 49.41
C HIS A 62 -2.41 -41.44 48.12
N ARG A 63 -1.99 -42.71 48.29
CA ARG A 63 -1.54 -43.74 47.34
C ARG A 63 -2.47 -43.98 46.13
N ALA A 64 -1.85 -44.40 45.02
CA ALA A 64 -2.21 -45.54 44.14
C ALA A 64 -1.14 -45.62 43.02
N ASP A 65 -0.22 -46.57 43.04
CA ASP A 65 -0.29 -47.95 42.49
C ASP A 65 -0.18 -48.02 40.96
N GLY A 66 0.81 -48.78 40.46
CA GLY A 66 0.93 -49.16 39.04
C GLY A 66 2.34 -49.56 38.57
N GLU A 67 2.61 -50.87 38.61
CA GLU A 67 3.72 -51.66 38.02
C GLU A 67 3.90 -51.43 36.49
N HIS A 68 4.92 -51.85 35.71
CA HIS A 68 6.06 -52.77 35.78
C HIS A 68 7.00 -52.52 34.53
N PRO A 69 8.19 -53.14 34.41
CA PRO A 69 9.25 -52.78 33.46
C PRO A 69 9.40 -53.74 32.26
N HIS A 70 9.93 -53.27 31.12
CA HIS A 70 10.54 -54.09 30.06
C HIS A 70 11.60 -53.27 29.33
N ARG A 71 12.90 -53.57 29.45
CA ARG A 71 13.72 -54.65 28.88
C ARG A 71 14.45 -54.17 27.62
N SER A 72 15.77 -54.15 27.78
CA SER A 72 16.84 -53.90 26.82
C SER A 72 16.80 -54.86 25.62
N HIS A 73 17.11 -54.31 24.45
CA HIS A 73 17.69 -55.07 23.35
C HIS A 73 18.96 -54.35 22.89
N ASP A 74 20.09 -54.95 23.27
CA ASP A 74 21.39 -54.77 22.64
C ASP A 74 21.31 -55.32 21.22
N PHE A 75 21.76 -54.52 20.25
CA PHE A 75 22.20 -55.04 18.96
C PHE A 75 23.58 -54.48 18.68
N HIS A 76 24.53 -55.40 18.67
CA HIS A 76 25.93 -55.22 18.35
C HIS A 76 26.07 -55.58 16.87
N GLU A 77 26.40 -54.64 15.99
CA GLU A 77 26.93 -55.02 14.68
C GLU A 77 27.99 -54.03 14.18
N SER A 78 28.98 -54.67 13.57
CA SER A 78 30.33 -54.29 13.19
C SER A 78 30.44 -53.15 12.19
N GLY A 79 31.59 -52.48 12.25
CA GLY A 79 31.91 -51.30 11.46
C GLY A 79 32.31 -51.56 10.00
N HIS A 80 32.15 -50.51 9.19
CA HIS A 80 32.96 -50.22 8.02
C HIS A 80 33.13 -48.69 7.89
N PRO A 81 34.36 -48.18 7.71
CA PRO A 81 34.63 -46.76 7.56
C PRO A 81 34.60 -46.39 6.06
N ARG A 82 33.86 -45.34 5.68
CA ARG A 82 34.19 -44.45 4.54
C ARG A 82 33.08 -43.43 4.28
N ALA A 83 33.45 -42.16 4.48
CA ALA A 83 33.09 -40.96 3.71
C ALA A 83 32.94 -39.79 4.69
N ALA A 84 34.09 -39.21 5.05
CA ALA A 84 34.14 -37.93 5.73
C ALA A 84 33.38 -36.90 4.89
N ASN A 85 32.37 -36.29 5.52
CA ASN A 85 31.51 -35.28 4.95
C ASN A 85 32.30 -33.96 4.85
N VAL A 86 32.96 -33.73 3.71
CA VAL A 86 33.79 -32.54 3.41
C VAL A 86 32.91 -31.32 3.07
N LEU A 87 31.88 -31.04 3.88
CA LEU A 87 31.07 -29.81 3.77
C LEU A 87 30.90 -29.07 5.10
N ASN A 88 31.47 -29.59 6.19
CA ASN A 88 31.41 -28.95 7.50
C ASN A 88 32.78 -28.42 7.97
N SER A 89 33.51 -27.75 7.06
CA SER A 89 34.71 -27.00 7.43
C SER A 89 34.32 -25.59 7.94
N PRO A 90 34.63 -25.22 9.20
CA PRO A 90 34.26 -23.93 9.78
C PRO A 90 35.08 -22.74 9.23
N LEU A 91 35.92 -22.95 8.22
CA LEU A 91 36.90 -21.96 7.76
C LEU A 91 36.42 -21.08 6.58
N ILE A 92 35.23 -21.32 6.03
CA ILE A 92 34.61 -20.40 5.04
C ILE A 92 33.69 -19.37 5.71
N SER A 93 33.21 -19.65 6.93
CA SER A 93 32.31 -18.75 7.68
C SER A 93 33.03 -17.49 8.22
N ALA A 94 34.36 -17.55 8.39
CA ALA A 94 35.12 -16.44 8.97
C ALA A 94 35.45 -15.31 7.97
N SER A 95 35.35 -15.52 6.66
CA SER A 95 35.78 -14.54 5.65
C SER A 95 34.70 -13.50 5.27
N CYS A 96 33.41 -13.81 5.46
CA CYS A 96 32.33 -12.82 5.24
C CYS A 96 32.09 -11.90 6.44
N ALA A 97 32.47 -12.30 7.66
CA ALA A 97 32.23 -11.50 8.86
C ALA A 97 33.17 -10.28 8.98
N ALA A 98 34.34 -10.31 8.33
CA ALA A 98 35.35 -9.26 8.43
C ALA A 98 35.14 -8.09 7.43
N ALA A 99 34.44 -8.31 6.31
CA ALA A 99 34.24 -7.29 5.28
C ALA A 99 33.04 -6.35 5.52
N SER A 100 32.29 -6.54 6.60
CA SER A 100 31.09 -5.75 6.93
C SER A 100 31.38 -4.46 7.72
N LYS A 101 32.62 -4.26 8.19
CA LYS A 101 32.93 -3.19 9.16
C LYS A 101 33.17 -1.79 8.59
N SER A 102 33.03 -1.53 7.28
CA SER A 102 33.45 -0.23 6.72
C SER A 102 32.45 0.48 5.80
N THR A 103 31.24 -0.01 5.62
CA THR A 103 30.24 0.73 4.82
C THR A 103 28.89 0.65 5.51
N GLY A 104 28.43 1.78 6.06
CA GLY A 104 27.13 1.95 6.73
C GLY A 104 25.92 1.85 5.80
N ILE A 105 25.95 0.95 4.82
CA ILE A 105 24.83 0.59 3.96
C ILE A 105 24.42 -0.81 4.40
N GLY A 106 23.45 -0.89 5.30
CA GLY A 106 22.91 -2.19 5.73
C GLY A 106 22.53 -3.04 4.52
N CYS A 107 22.92 -4.32 4.54
CA CYS A 107 22.69 -5.26 3.44
C CYS A 107 21.22 -5.23 3.01
N MET A 108 20.97 -4.64 1.84
CA MET A 108 19.64 -4.52 1.26
C MET A 108 19.27 -5.85 0.62
N HIS A 109 18.30 -6.56 1.19
CA HIS A 109 17.84 -7.82 0.63
C HIS A 109 16.99 -7.55 -0.62
N LEU A 110 17.35 -8.17 -1.76
CA LEU A 110 16.63 -8.00 -3.03
C LEU A 110 15.23 -8.61 -2.97
N ARG A 111 15.11 -9.80 -2.39
CA ARG A 111 13.85 -10.57 -2.24
C ARG A 111 13.17 -10.28 -0.90
N ASN A 112 11.91 -10.71 -0.79
CA ASN A 112 11.19 -10.65 0.49
C ASN A 112 11.69 -11.72 1.45
N THR A 113 11.55 -11.46 2.75
CA THR A 113 11.67 -12.45 3.82
C THR A 113 10.32 -12.57 4.53
N GLU A 114 10.19 -13.53 5.45
CA GLU A 114 8.98 -13.71 6.27
C GLU A 114 8.60 -12.47 7.11
N THR A 115 9.56 -11.58 7.35
CA THR A 115 9.38 -10.43 8.25
C THR A 115 9.52 -9.07 7.55
N ARG A 116 10.05 -9.02 6.31
CA ARG A 116 10.30 -7.75 5.60
C ARG A 116 10.15 -7.89 4.07
N TYR A 117 9.67 -6.82 3.44
CA TYR A 117 9.74 -6.69 1.99
C TYR A 117 11.18 -6.42 1.53
N GLY A 118 11.55 -7.03 0.40
CA GLY A 118 12.79 -6.76 -0.30
C GLY A 118 12.74 -5.45 -1.06
N VAL A 119 13.91 -4.95 -1.45
CA VAL A 119 14.03 -3.66 -2.15
C VAL A 119 13.26 -3.65 -3.46
N VAL A 120 13.21 -4.77 -4.20
CA VAL A 120 12.45 -4.86 -5.45
C VAL A 120 10.95 -4.60 -5.23
N ALA A 121 10.37 -5.22 -4.19
CA ALA A 121 8.95 -5.03 -3.86
C ALA A 121 8.66 -3.59 -3.39
N GLN A 122 9.60 -2.97 -2.67
CA GLN A 122 9.48 -1.58 -2.22
C GLN A 122 9.59 -0.60 -3.40
N LEU A 123 10.56 -0.80 -4.31
CA LEU A 123 10.72 0.02 -5.49
C LEU A 123 9.48 -0.01 -6.38
N PHE A 124 8.97 -1.20 -6.72
CA PHE A 124 7.72 -1.30 -7.48
C PHE A 124 6.57 -0.56 -6.79
N HIS A 125 6.50 -0.58 -5.45
CA HIS A 125 5.43 0.08 -4.72
C HIS A 125 5.50 1.58 -4.92
N TRP A 126 6.64 2.18 -4.60
CA TRP A 126 6.82 3.63 -4.61
C TRP A 126 6.81 4.20 -6.02
N ILE A 127 7.35 3.47 -7.01
CA ILE A 127 7.23 3.86 -8.41
C ILE A 127 5.76 3.91 -8.82
N ILE A 128 4.98 2.85 -8.54
CA ILE A 128 3.55 2.85 -8.88
C ILE A 128 2.81 3.97 -8.16
N VAL A 129 3.09 4.23 -6.88
CA VAL A 129 2.48 5.35 -6.14
C VAL A 129 2.79 6.70 -6.81
N ALA A 130 4.04 6.95 -7.17
CA ALA A 130 4.44 8.18 -7.86
C ALA A 130 3.77 8.31 -9.25
N LEU A 131 3.66 7.21 -9.99
CA LEU A 131 2.99 7.20 -11.28
C LEU A 131 1.48 7.40 -11.15
N ILE A 132 0.82 6.85 -10.13
CA ILE A 132 -0.61 7.11 -9.86
C ILE A 132 -0.84 8.60 -9.59
N ILE A 133 0.00 9.24 -8.77
CA ILE A 133 -0.08 10.69 -8.52
C ILE A 133 0.08 11.46 -9.84
N THR A 134 1.06 11.08 -10.65
CA THR A 134 1.28 11.66 -11.99
C THR A 134 0.06 11.48 -12.88
N GLN A 135 -0.58 10.30 -12.87
CA GLN A 135 -1.77 9.98 -13.64
C GLN A 135 -2.94 10.91 -13.28
N PHE A 136 -3.17 11.15 -11.99
CA PHE A 136 -4.19 12.10 -11.53
C PHE A 136 -3.90 13.53 -11.99
N VAL A 137 -2.64 13.98 -11.91
CA VAL A 137 -2.24 15.30 -12.41
C VAL A 137 -2.48 15.42 -13.91
N LEU A 138 -2.12 14.40 -14.70
CA LEU A 138 -2.33 14.38 -16.14
C LEU A 138 -3.83 14.38 -16.51
N ALA A 139 -4.65 13.63 -15.78
CA ALA A 139 -6.10 13.60 -15.99
C ALA A 139 -6.72 14.98 -15.77
N ASN A 140 -6.44 15.62 -14.63
CA ASN A 140 -6.95 16.97 -14.32
C ASN A 140 -6.45 18.02 -15.32
N LYS A 141 -5.18 17.93 -15.74
CA LYS A 141 -4.63 18.82 -16.78
C LYS A 141 -5.36 18.65 -18.11
N ALA A 142 -5.63 17.42 -18.53
CA ALA A 142 -6.34 17.15 -19.79
C ALA A 142 -7.80 17.66 -19.72
N GLU A 143 -8.44 17.54 -18.56
CA GLU A 143 -9.80 18.02 -18.34
C GLU A 143 -9.89 19.55 -18.44
N ALA A 144 -8.94 20.27 -17.83
CA ALA A 144 -8.89 21.73 -17.84
C ALA A 144 -8.53 22.36 -19.20
N LEU A 145 -7.94 21.59 -20.13
CA LEU A 145 -7.57 22.10 -21.46
C LEU A 145 -8.75 22.08 -22.44
N PRO A 146 -8.87 23.08 -23.33
CA PRO A 146 -9.80 23.04 -24.45
C PRO A 146 -9.39 21.95 -25.45
N LEU A 147 -10.32 21.55 -26.32
CA LEU A 147 -10.02 20.63 -27.42
C LEU A 147 -8.94 21.25 -28.33
N GLY A 148 -7.86 20.51 -28.58
CA GLY A 148 -6.74 20.96 -29.39
C GLY A 148 -5.47 20.14 -29.16
N LEU A 149 -4.38 20.51 -29.84
CA LEU A 149 -3.11 19.77 -29.81
C LEU A 149 -2.53 19.62 -28.39
N ALA A 150 -2.65 20.66 -27.56
CA ALA A 150 -2.17 20.61 -26.18
C ALA A 150 -2.89 19.53 -25.36
N LYS A 151 -4.22 19.42 -25.47
CA LYS A 151 -5.00 18.39 -24.78
C LYS A 151 -4.66 16.99 -25.31
N LEU A 152 -4.51 16.83 -26.63
CA LEU A 152 -4.11 15.56 -27.23
C LEU A 152 -2.73 15.10 -26.76
N ALA A 153 -1.77 16.02 -26.63
CA ALA A 153 -0.45 15.71 -26.09
C ALA A 153 -0.51 15.22 -24.63
N VAL A 154 -1.28 15.90 -23.77
CA VAL A 154 -1.47 15.47 -22.38
C VAL A 154 -2.20 14.12 -22.30
N LEU A 155 -3.21 13.89 -23.15
CA LEU A 155 -3.89 12.59 -23.24
C LEU A 155 -2.97 11.47 -23.71
N ALA A 156 -2.06 11.72 -24.66
CA ALA A 156 -1.05 10.75 -25.09
C ALA A 156 -0.11 10.38 -23.93
N GLN A 157 0.32 11.37 -23.14
CA GLN A 157 1.10 11.13 -21.92
C GLN A 157 0.30 10.35 -20.88
N HIS A 158 -0.98 10.69 -20.65
CA HIS A 158 -1.87 9.98 -19.73
C HIS A 158 -2.03 8.50 -20.13
N LYS A 159 -2.24 8.22 -21.42
CA LYS A 159 -2.31 6.84 -21.94
C LYS A 159 -0.99 6.09 -21.71
N SER A 160 0.14 6.72 -22.01
CA SER A 160 1.47 6.10 -21.87
C SER A 160 1.82 5.78 -20.42
N VAL A 161 1.58 6.71 -19.50
CA VAL A 161 1.79 6.51 -18.06
C VAL A 161 0.83 5.44 -17.53
N GLY A 162 -0.44 5.46 -17.96
CA GLY A 162 -1.43 4.44 -17.62
C GLY A 162 -0.99 3.02 -18.01
N MET A 163 -0.48 2.83 -19.23
CA MET A 163 0.05 1.55 -19.68
C MET A 163 1.34 1.13 -18.94
N THR A 164 2.15 2.10 -18.52
CA THR A 164 3.34 1.84 -17.69
C THR A 164 2.94 1.33 -16.31
N ILE A 165 1.93 1.95 -15.69
CA ILE A 165 1.36 1.50 -14.41
C ILE A 165 0.81 0.07 -14.57
N PHE A 166 0.08 -0.20 -15.64
CA PHE A 166 -0.46 -1.54 -15.93
C PHE A 166 0.66 -2.59 -15.96
N GLY A 167 1.70 -2.39 -16.76
CA GLY A 167 2.83 -3.30 -16.85
C GLY A 167 3.52 -3.50 -15.49
N LEU A 168 3.83 -2.41 -14.78
CA LEU A 168 4.45 -2.50 -13.46
C LEU A 168 3.55 -3.18 -12.41
N ALA A 169 2.24 -3.00 -12.48
CA ALA A 169 1.29 -3.66 -11.60
C ALA A 169 1.25 -5.18 -11.85
N VAL A 170 1.29 -5.61 -13.12
CA VAL A 170 1.41 -7.03 -13.49
C VAL A 170 2.73 -7.61 -12.97
N LEU A 171 3.85 -6.93 -13.21
CA LEU A 171 5.17 -7.36 -12.72
C LEU A 171 5.21 -7.44 -11.19
N ARG A 172 4.62 -6.45 -10.50
CA ARG A 172 4.50 -6.42 -9.05
C ARG A 172 3.66 -7.59 -8.52
N LEU A 173 2.54 -7.89 -9.19
CA LEU A 173 1.66 -9.00 -8.81
C LEU A 173 2.37 -10.35 -8.99
N ALA A 174 3.05 -10.55 -10.12
CA ALA A 174 3.88 -11.71 -10.36
C ALA A 174 5.00 -11.84 -9.31
N TRP A 175 5.69 -10.74 -8.98
CA TRP A 175 6.72 -10.72 -7.94
C TRP A 175 6.15 -11.11 -6.57
N ARG A 176 4.95 -10.64 -6.24
CA ARG A 176 4.25 -10.98 -4.99
C ARG A 176 3.87 -12.47 -4.94
N TRP A 177 3.56 -13.10 -6.06
CA TRP A 177 3.27 -14.54 -6.11
C TRP A 177 4.54 -15.40 -5.98
N LEU A 178 5.66 -14.92 -6.50
CA LEU A 178 6.95 -15.63 -6.48
C LEU A 178 7.77 -15.43 -5.19
N ASN A 179 7.32 -14.57 -4.27
CA ASN A 179 8.04 -14.23 -3.05
C ASN A 179 7.13 -14.35 -1.82
N PRO A 180 7.68 -14.70 -0.65
CA PRO A 180 6.91 -14.72 0.59
C PRO A 180 6.34 -13.32 0.89
N VAL A 181 5.13 -13.30 1.46
CA VAL A 181 4.46 -12.07 1.89
C VAL A 181 4.60 -11.98 3.40
N PRO A 182 5.29 -10.95 3.94
CA PRO A 182 5.47 -10.81 5.38
C PRO A 182 4.14 -10.82 6.14
N ALA A 183 4.06 -11.62 7.19
CA ALA A 183 2.84 -11.76 7.98
C ALA A 183 2.46 -10.43 8.68
N SER A 184 1.16 -10.16 8.77
CA SER A 184 0.63 -9.06 9.57
C SER A 184 0.99 -9.26 11.06
N PRO A 185 1.21 -8.18 11.84
CA PRO A 185 1.47 -8.30 13.27
C PRO A 185 0.36 -9.09 13.98
N SER A 186 0.74 -10.00 14.90
CA SER A 186 -0.17 -10.90 15.64
C SER A 186 -1.31 -10.16 16.34
N ASP A 187 -1.04 -8.94 16.81
CA ASP A 187 -1.95 -8.14 17.62
C ASP A 187 -2.91 -7.29 16.75
N THR A 188 -3.01 -7.60 15.45
CA THR A 188 -3.90 -6.89 14.54
C THR A 188 -5.30 -7.51 14.60
N PRO A 189 -6.35 -6.74 14.98
CA PRO A 189 -7.73 -7.25 15.00
C PRO A 189 -8.12 -7.88 13.66
N ALA A 190 -8.91 -8.96 13.71
CA ALA A 190 -9.29 -9.71 12.51
C ALA A 190 -9.93 -8.82 11.42
N TRP A 191 -10.79 -7.87 11.82
CA TRP A 191 -11.42 -6.93 10.89
C TRP A 191 -10.40 -6.04 10.15
N GLN A 192 -9.31 -5.62 10.81
CA GLN A 192 -8.25 -4.84 10.16
C GLN A 192 -7.43 -5.70 9.18
N ARG A 193 -7.19 -6.97 9.52
CA ARG A 193 -6.53 -7.92 8.61
C ARG A 193 -7.36 -8.16 7.35
N ILE A 194 -8.69 -8.33 7.51
CA ILE A 194 -9.63 -8.49 6.40
C ILE A 194 -9.66 -7.20 5.56
N ALA A 195 -9.84 -6.04 6.19
CA ALA A 195 -9.88 -4.75 5.49
C ALA A 195 -8.57 -4.46 4.72
N GLY A 196 -7.42 -4.78 5.31
CA GLY A 196 -6.12 -4.65 4.65
C GLY A 196 -5.96 -5.60 3.46
N SER A 197 -6.47 -6.83 3.55
CA SER A 197 -6.45 -7.79 2.45
C SER A 197 -7.40 -7.38 1.33
N ALA A 198 -8.62 -6.95 1.67
CA ALA A 198 -9.61 -6.43 0.73
C ALA A 198 -9.11 -5.18 0.01
N SER A 199 -8.48 -4.25 0.74
CA SER A 199 -7.88 -3.05 0.13
C SER A 199 -6.79 -3.41 -0.88
N HIS A 200 -5.89 -4.34 -0.54
CA HIS A 200 -4.86 -4.80 -1.49
C HIS A 200 -5.48 -5.44 -2.73
N PHE A 201 -6.45 -6.35 -2.55
CA PHE A 201 -7.14 -6.98 -3.66
C PHE A 201 -7.80 -5.94 -4.58
N LEU A 202 -8.54 -5.00 -3.99
CA LEU A 202 -9.25 -3.96 -4.73
C LEU A 202 -8.29 -3.02 -5.46
N LEU A 203 -7.18 -2.62 -4.82
CA LEU A 203 -6.15 -1.80 -5.47
C LEU A 203 -5.51 -2.53 -6.66
N TYR A 204 -5.17 -3.82 -6.54
CA TYR A 204 -4.66 -4.59 -7.67
C TYR A 204 -5.68 -4.71 -8.80
N ALA A 205 -6.94 -5.03 -8.48
CA ALA A 205 -8.01 -5.13 -9.47
C ALA A 205 -8.17 -3.80 -10.24
N LEU A 206 -8.24 -2.68 -9.53
CA LEU A 206 -8.38 -1.35 -10.14
C LEU A 206 -7.17 -0.95 -10.98
N LEU A 207 -5.94 -1.23 -10.50
CA LEU A 207 -4.73 -0.93 -11.26
C LEU A 207 -4.64 -1.69 -12.59
N LEU A 208 -5.31 -2.84 -12.71
CA LEU A 208 -5.38 -3.62 -13.94
C LEU A 208 -6.58 -3.26 -14.80
N ILE A 209 -7.76 -3.10 -14.19
CA ILE A 209 -9.01 -2.84 -14.91
C ILE A 209 -9.04 -1.45 -15.52
N ILE A 210 -8.57 -0.41 -14.82
CA ILE A 210 -8.66 0.98 -15.30
C ILE A 210 -7.88 1.19 -16.62
N PRO A 211 -6.61 0.75 -16.74
CA PRO A 211 -5.88 0.86 -18.01
C PRO A 211 -6.54 0.06 -19.13
N LEU A 212 -7.07 -1.13 -18.84
CA LEU A 212 -7.81 -1.93 -19.84
C LEU A 212 -9.07 -1.20 -20.32
N LEU A 213 -9.87 -0.63 -19.40
CA LEU A 213 -11.01 0.22 -19.76
C LEU A 213 -10.56 1.40 -20.63
N GLY A 214 -9.45 2.06 -20.28
CA GLY A 214 -8.93 3.20 -21.05
C GLY A 214 -8.42 2.83 -22.45
N TRP A 215 -7.83 1.65 -22.59
CA TRP A 215 -7.36 1.11 -23.87
C TRP A 215 -8.54 0.73 -24.76
N THR A 216 -9.51 -0.01 -24.24
CA THR A 216 -10.74 -0.35 -24.98
C THR A 216 -11.51 0.92 -25.35
N MET A 217 -11.60 1.90 -24.44
CA MET A 217 -12.24 3.19 -24.68
C MET A 217 -11.57 3.94 -25.84
N SER A 218 -10.24 3.94 -25.87
CA SER A 218 -9.46 4.57 -26.94
C SER A 218 -9.67 3.89 -28.29
N SER A 219 -9.74 2.55 -28.28
CA SER A 219 -10.03 1.72 -29.46
C SER A 219 -11.43 2.02 -30.02
N ALA A 220 -12.45 2.06 -29.15
CA ALA A 220 -13.83 2.35 -29.52
C ALA A 220 -14.03 3.75 -30.14
N ARG A 221 -13.11 4.69 -29.88
CA ARG A 221 -13.11 6.04 -30.48
C ARG A 221 -12.18 6.17 -31.67
N ASN A 222 -11.56 5.07 -32.13
CA ASN A 222 -10.56 5.05 -33.21
C ASN A 222 -9.35 5.96 -32.94
N PHE A 223 -8.90 6.00 -31.68
CA PHE A 223 -7.70 6.73 -31.26
C PHE A 223 -6.67 5.75 -30.67
N PRO A 224 -5.78 5.19 -31.51
CA PRO A 224 -4.83 4.17 -31.08
C PRO A 224 -4.03 4.59 -29.84
N VAL A 225 -3.71 3.61 -29.00
CA VAL A 225 -2.86 3.83 -27.82
C VAL A 225 -1.41 3.65 -28.23
N SER A 226 -0.65 4.75 -28.23
CA SER A 226 0.81 4.68 -28.38
C SER A 226 1.49 4.81 -27.02
N TRP A 227 2.41 3.90 -26.71
CA TRP A 227 3.22 3.95 -25.51
C TRP A 227 4.47 4.81 -25.79
N PHE A 228 4.43 6.05 -25.32
CA PHE A 228 5.46 7.07 -25.49
C PHE A 228 5.91 7.29 -26.96
N ASN A 229 5.01 7.08 -27.93
CA ASN A 229 5.32 7.10 -29.37
C ASN A 229 6.37 6.08 -29.83
N LEU A 230 6.69 5.08 -28.99
CA LEU A 230 7.64 4.02 -29.32
C LEU A 230 6.94 2.82 -29.95
N VAL A 231 5.81 2.44 -29.39
CA VAL A 231 5.03 1.27 -29.83
C VAL A 231 3.55 1.63 -29.81
N THR A 232 2.86 1.41 -30.92
CA THR A 232 1.41 1.51 -31.00
C THR A 232 0.80 0.15 -30.69
N LEU A 233 -0.03 0.11 -29.65
CA LEU A 233 -0.75 -1.08 -29.25
C LEU A 233 -1.93 -1.33 -30.21
N PRO A 234 -2.28 -2.60 -30.49
CA PRO A 234 -3.43 -2.92 -31.34
C PRO A 234 -4.73 -2.46 -30.69
N ASP A 235 -5.71 -2.10 -31.52
CA ASP A 235 -7.06 -1.79 -31.04
C ASP A 235 -7.75 -3.08 -30.58
N LEU A 236 -8.41 -3.01 -29.42
CA LEU A 236 -9.07 -4.16 -28.79
C LEU A 236 -10.48 -4.41 -29.33
N VAL A 237 -11.12 -3.36 -29.83
CA VAL A 237 -12.49 -3.36 -30.34
C VAL A 237 -12.57 -2.44 -31.56
N GLN A 238 -13.56 -2.68 -32.40
CA GLN A 238 -13.88 -1.78 -33.51
C GLN A 238 -14.49 -0.46 -33.00
N PRO A 239 -14.44 0.62 -33.79
CA PRO A 239 -15.05 1.89 -33.43
C PRO A 239 -16.56 1.74 -33.17
N ASP A 240 -17.00 2.15 -31.98
CA ASP A 240 -18.40 2.12 -31.55
C ASP A 240 -18.65 3.29 -30.56
N PRO A 241 -19.41 4.33 -30.98
CA PRO A 241 -19.71 5.48 -30.14
C PRO A 241 -20.49 5.15 -28.86
N THR A 242 -21.38 4.15 -28.91
CA THR A 242 -22.21 3.76 -27.75
C THR A 242 -21.33 3.08 -26.71
N LEU A 243 -20.47 2.17 -27.16
CA LEU A 243 -19.49 1.51 -26.30
C LEU A 243 -18.50 2.52 -25.71
N TYR A 244 -18.06 3.51 -26.49
CA TYR A 244 -17.18 4.57 -26.02
C TYR A 244 -17.77 5.33 -24.83
N GLU A 245 -19.03 5.78 -24.92
CA GLU A 245 -19.68 6.54 -23.84
C GLU A 245 -19.76 5.72 -22.54
N TRP A 246 -20.14 4.44 -22.65
CA TRP A 246 -20.16 3.51 -21.52
C TRP A 246 -18.77 3.31 -20.90
N LEU A 247 -17.75 3.12 -21.73
CA LEU A 247 -16.37 2.92 -21.28
C LEU A 247 -15.78 4.19 -20.64
N ARG A 248 -16.15 5.37 -21.15
CA ARG A 248 -15.77 6.66 -20.54
C ARG A 248 -16.29 6.76 -19.12
N ASP A 249 -17.58 6.49 -18.93
CA ASP A 249 -18.22 6.61 -17.62
C ASP A 249 -17.69 5.53 -16.67
N ALA A 250 -17.51 4.30 -17.14
CA ALA A 250 -16.91 3.21 -16.37
C ALA A 250 -15.46 3.52 -15.96
N HIS A 251 -14.64 4.05 -16.87
CA HIS A 251 -13.26 4.44 -16.59
C HIS A 251 -13.21 5.58 -15.56
N ALA A 252 -14.05 6.60 -15.70
CA ALA A 252 -14.15 7.71 -14.76
C ALA A 252 -14.59 7.24 -13.35
N ALA A 253 -15.62 6.39 -13.28
CA ALA A 253 -16.10 5.81 -12.02
C ALA A 253 -15.02 4.94 -11.35
N ALA A 254 -14.33 4.10 -12.11
CA ALA A 254 -13.24 3.26 -11.59
C ALA A 254 -12.04 4.10 -11.13
N ALA A 255 -11.68 5.18 -11.85
CA ALA A 255 -10.64 6.10 -11.44
C ALA A 255 -11.00 6.85 -10.14
N ALA A 256 -12.25 7.30 -9.99
CA ALA A 256 -12.73 7.90 -8.75
C ALA A 256 -12.71 6.90 -7.58
N LEU A 257 -13.08 5.64 -7.81
CA LEU A 257 -12.98 4.59 -6.81
C LEU A 257 -11.52 4.34 -6.41
N LEU A 258 -10.59 4.27 -7.37
CA LEU A 258 -9.16 4.12 -7.08
C LEU A 258 -8.64 5.27 -6.22
N PHE A 259 -9.04 6.52 -6.50
CA PHE A 259 -8.66 7.67 -5.69
C PHE A 259 -9.04 7.48 -4.21
N TRP A 260 -10.31 7.17 -3.95
CA TRP A 260 -10.81 7.01 -2.58
C TRP A 260 -10.18 5.81 -1.87
N VAL A 261 -10.05 4.68 -2.55
CA VAL A 261 -9.42 3.49 -1.97
C VAL A 261 -7.95 3.74 -1.67
N ALA A 262 -7.21 4.39 -2.57
CA ALA A 262 -5.81 4.75 -2.35
C ALA A 262 -5.64 5.73 -1.19
N LEU A 263 -6.55 6.71 -1.08
CA LEU A 263 -6.55 7.68 0.03
C LEU A 263 -6.80 6.98 1.37
N VAL A 264 -7.81 6.10 1.45
CA VAL A 264 -8.11 5.32 2.66
C VAL A 264 -6.95 4.38 2.99
N HIS A 265 -6.35 3.73 2.00
CA HIS A 265 -5.18 2.87 2.18
C HIS A 265 -3.98 3.63 2.76
N ALA A 266 -3.67 4.81 2.21
CA ALA A 266 -2.61 5.67 2.72
C ALA A 266 -2.92 6.18 4.14
N ALA A 267 -4.15 6.61 4.40
CA ALA A 267 -4.59 7.05 5.71
C ALA A 267 -4.49 5.93 6.75
N ALA A 268 -4.85 4.70 6.39
CA ALA A 268 -4.69 3.53 7.26
C ALA A 268 -3.21 3.26 7.57
N ALA A 269 -2.32 3.31 6.57
CA ALA A 269 -0.88 3.14 6.79
C ALA A 269 -0.30 4.20 7.74
N LEU A 270 -0.73 5.47 7.60
CA LEU A 270 -0.35 6.55 8.51
C LEU A 270 -0.96 6.38 9.91
N GLN A 271 -2.20 5.91 10.01
CA GLN A 271 -2.84 5.62 11.29
C GLN A 271 -2.08 4.53 12.06
N HIS A 272 -1.72 3.46 11.38
CA HIS A 272 -0.89 2.38 11.92
C HIS A 272 0.48 2.90 12.38
N HIS A 273 1.10 3.80 11.61
CA HIS A 273 2.39 4.38 11.95
C HIS A 273 2.34 5.34 13.16
N PHE A 274 1.41 6.29 13.18
CA PHE A 274 1.39 7.35 14.20
C PHE A 274 0.66 6.95 15.49
N PHE A 275 -0.45 6.20 15.37
CA PHE A 275 -1.28 5.84 16.52
C PHE A 275 -0.98 4.45 17.06
N ARG A 276 -0.89 3.43 16.19
CA ARG A 276 -0.54 2.06 16.63
C ARG A 276 0.96 1.88 16.84
N ARG A 277 1.79 2.76 16.26
CA ARG A 277 3.26 2.70 16.30
C ARG A 277 3.80 1.34 15.86
N ASP A 278 3.15 0.73 14.87
CA ASP A 278 3.60 -0.54 14.32
C ASP A 278 4.49 -0.34 13.08
N ASN A 279 5.01 -1.47 12.59
CA ASN A 279 5.97 -1.49 11.49
C ASN A 279 5.32 -1.61 10.11
N VAL A 280 4.00 -1.46 9.96
CA VAL A 280 3.31 -1.64 8.66
C VAL A 280 3.89 -0.72 7.59
N LEU A 281 3.97 0.60 7.86
CA LEU A 281 4.56 1.56 6.93
C LEU A 281 6.08 1.38 6.81
N ARG A 282 6.77 1.14 7.94
CA ARG A 282 8.24 0.99 7.99
C ARG A 282 8.74 -0.18 7.15
N ARG A 283 7.94 -1.24 6.99
CA ARG A 283 8.26 -2.40 6.13
C ARG A 283 8.26 -2.07 4.63
N MET A 284 7.62 -0.98 4.22
CA MET A 284 7.62 -0.51 2.83
C MET A 284 8.67 0.58 2.58
N LEU A 285 9.33 1.12 3.61
CA LEU A 285 10.36 2.14 3.43
C LEU A 285 11.71 1.52 2.99
N PRO A 286 12.40 2.16 2.03
CA PRO A 286 13.69 1.68 1.50
C PRO A 286 14.83 1.69 2.53
N MET A 287 14.71 2.40 3.65
CA MET A 287 15.79 2.54 4.63
C MET A 287 15.51 1.81 5.95
N LYS A 288 16.56 1.20 6.54
CA LYS A 288 16.58 0.90 7.98
C LYS A 288 16.68 2.25 8.70
N LEU A 289 15.61 2.70 9.35
CA LEU A 289 15.77 3.64 10.46
C LEU A 289 16.59 2.89 11.52
N LYS A 290 17.78 3.42 11.82
CA LYS A 290 18.62 2.95 12.91
C LYS A 290 17.85 3.24 14.19
N ASP A 291 17.24 2.22 14.78
CA ASP A 291 16.67 2.37 16.11
C ASP A 291 17.87 2.47 17.07
N GLU A 292 18.24 3.69 17.45
CA GLU A 292 19.17 3.90 18.56
C GLU A 292 18.41 3.61 19.86
N THR A 293 18.93 2.62 20.58
CA THR A 293 18.46 2.09 21.88
C THR A 293 18.37 3.15 22.95
#